data_AF-A0A4Q5LI67-F1
#
_entry.id   AF-A0A4Q5LI67-F1
#
_cell.length_a   1.000
_cell.length_b   1.000
_cell.length_c   1.000
_cell.angle_alpha   90.00
_cell.angle_beta   90.00
_cell.angle_gamma   90.00
#
_symmetry.space_group_name_H-M   'P 1'
#
loop_
_entity.id
_entity.type
_entity.pdbx_description
1 polymer ?
#
loop_
_entity_poly.entity_id
_entity_poly.type
_entity_poly.pdbx_seq_one_letter_code
_entity_poly.pdbx_strand_id
1 'polypeptide(L)'
;MPLKVRGKPGRPARQTAAPVTWSVRGVSRETRAVLEQAASRAGKTLGQFLNDDVRQLLEAQEPAPEPQLADLQSQIEYLQQLVENLAAMLGTPNSAPKPPTS
;
A
#
# COMPACT_ATOMS: atom_id res chain seq x y z
N MET A 1 -28.18 -38.76 -37.84
CA MET A 1 -27.38 -38.65 -36.59
C MET A 1 -26.06 -37.94 -36.93
N PRO A 2 -25.83 -36.66 -36.56
CA PRO A 2 -24.54 -36.02 -36.79
C PRO A 2 -23.58 -36.22 -35.60
N LEU A 3 -22.37 -36.69 -35.89
CA LEU A 3 -21.30 -36.95 -34.92
C LEU A 3 -20.67 -35.63 -34.43
N LYS A 4 -20.69 -35.43 -33.10
CA LYS A 4 -20.10 -34.28 -32.43
C LYS A 4 -18.56 -34.39 -32.42
N VAL A 5 -17.88 -33.51 -33.15
CA VAL A 5 -16.42 -33.39 -33.12
C VAL A 5 -15.99 -32.87 -31.74
N ARG A 6 -15.36 -33.73 -30.93
CA ARG A 6 -14.76 -33.32 -29.66
C ARG A 6 -13.49 -32.53 -29.95
N GLY A 7 -13.51 -31.23 -29.64
CA GLY A 7 -12.33 -30.37 -29.69
C GLY A 7 -11.23 -30.91 -28.77
N LYS A 8 -10.00 -30.98 -29.29
CA LYS A 8 -8.81 -31.37 -28.53
C LYS A 8 -8.61 -30.36 -27.38
N PRO A 9 -8.43 -30.80 -26.12
CA PRO A 9 -8.11 -29.88 -25.03
C PRO A 9 -6.75 -29.25 -25.31
N GLY A 10 -6.69 -27.91 -25.28
CA GLY A 10 -5.46 -27.15 -25.45
C GLY A 10 -4.42 -27.50 -24.38
N ARG A 11 -3.14 -27.39 -24.75
CA ARG A 11 -2.00 -27.66 -23.86
C ARG A 11 -2.08 -26.76 -22.60
N PRO A 12 -1.87 -27.31 -21.39
CA PRO A 12 -1.87 -26.50 -20.17
C PRO A 12 -0.81 -25.40 -20.22
N ALA A 13 -1.16 -24.22 -19.72
CA ALA A 13 -0.26 -23.08 -19.65
C ALA A 13 0.99 -23.47 -18.84
N ARG A 14 2.16 -23.36 -19.46
CA ARG A 14 3.44 -23.63 -18.79
C ARG A 14 3.66 -22.52 -17.77
N GLN A 15 3.55 -22.84 -16.48
CA GLN A 15 4.03 -21.96 -15.42
C GLN A 15 5.54 -21.82 -15.62
N THR A 16 5.94 -20.69 -16.20
CA THR A 16 7.33 -20.32 -16.37
C THR A 16 7.61 -19.26 -15.33
N ALA A 17 8.67 -19.43 -14.55
CA ALA A 17 9.16 -18.43 -13.59
C ALA A 17 9.71 -17.16 -14.28
N ALA A 18 9.52 -17.04 -15.60
CA ALA A 18 9.95 -15.91 -16.38
C ALA A 18 8.94 -14.76 -16.22
N PRO A 19 9.41 -13.49 -16.19
CA PRO A 19 8.53 -12.34 -16.19
C PRO A 19 7.55 -12.36 -17.36
N VAL A 20 6.32 -11.92 -17.12
CA VAL A 20 5.28 -11.82 -18.16
C VAL A 20 5.71 -10.84 -19.24
N THR A 21 5.75 -11.28 -20.48
CA THR A 21 6.05 -10.41 -21.63
C THR A 21 4.80 -9.69 -22.09
N TRP A 22 4.88 -8.37 -22.22
CA TRP A 22 3.83 -7.51 -22.74
C TRP A 22 4.37 -6.65 -23.88
N SER A 23 3.49 -6.20 -24.77
CA SER A 23 3.86 -5.32 -25.89
C SER A 23 3.20 -3.96 -25.73
N VAL A 24 3.99 -2.89 -25.79
CA VAL A 24 3.50 -1.51 -25.67
C VAL A 24 3.24 -0.93 -27.06
N ARG A 25 2.02 -0.44 -27.30
CA ARG A 25 1.64 0.21 -28.56
C ARG A 25 1.68 1.73 -28.41
N GLY A 26 1.79 2.45 -29.53
CA GLY A 26 1.78 3.91 -29.55
C GLY A 26 3.10 4.58 -29.15
N VAL A 27 4.17 3.81 -28.95
CA VAL A 27 5.50 4.38 -28.64
C VAL A 27 6.16 4.84 -29.92
N SER A 28 6.47 6.14 -30.01
CA SER A 28 7.22 6.71 -31.14
C SER A 28 8.67 6.19 -31.15
N ARG A 29 9.32 6.23 -32.33
CA ARG A 29 10.74 5.83 -32.44
C ARG A 29 11.65 6.71 -31.59
N GLU A 30 11.36 8.00 -31.55
CA GLU A 30 12.12 8.97 -30.76
C GLU A 30 11.97 8.71 -29.26
N THR A 31 10.73 8.52 -28.78
CA THR A 31 10.46 8.17 -27.38
C THR A 31 11.17 6.88 -26.99
N ARG A 32 11.15 5.87 -27.87
CA ARG A 32 11.88 4.62 -27.63
C ARG A 32 13.39 4.85 -27.49
N ALA A 33 13.99 5.66 -28.37
CA ALA A 33 15.42 5.96 -28.31
C ALA A 33 15.80 6.68 -27.01
N VAL A 34 14.97 7.63 -26.56
CA VAL A 34 15.17 8.33 -25.28
C VAL A 34 15.07 7.35 -24.10
N LEU A 35 14.09 6.45 -24.10
CA LEU A 35 13.94 5.43 -23.06
C LEU A 35 15.11 4.43 -23.05
N GLU A 36 15.61 4.02 -24.21
CA GLU A 36 16.78 3.14 -24.31
C GLU A 36 18.05 3.83 -23.75
N GLN A 37 18.23 5.12 -24.03
CA GLN A 37 19.33 5.90 -23.45
C GLN A 37 19.17 6.04 -21.92
N ALA A 38 17.97 6.31 -21.43
CA ALA A 38 17.69 6.43 -19.99
C ALA A 38 17.94 5.10 -19.27
N ALA A 39 17.45 3.98 -19.82
CA ALA A 39 17.70 2.64 -19.30
C ALA A 39 19.19 2.30 -19.28
N SER A 40 19.92 2.63 -20.36
CA SER A 40 21.37 2.43 -20.45
C SER A 40 22.12 3.23 -19.38
N ARG A 41 21.77 4.50 -19.15
CA ARG A 41 22.36 5.34 -18.08
C ARG A 41 22.09 4.78 -16.68
N ALA A 42 20.92 4.17 -16.48
CA ALA A 42 20.55 3.52 -15.24
C ALA A 42 21.15 2.11 -15.07
N GLY A 43 21.87 1.57 -16.07
CA GLY A 43 22.40 0.20 -16.05
C GLY A 43 21.31 -0.88 -16.07
N LYS A 44 20.11 -0.53 -16.56
CA LYS A 44 18.93 -1.42 -16.57
C LYS A 44 18.56 -1.80 -18.00
N THR A 45 17.86 -2.93 -18.15
CA THR A 45 17.16 -3.23 -19.40
C THR A 45 15.97 -2.28 -19.58
N LEU A 46 15.54 -2.04 -20.82
CA LEU A 46 14.37 -1.19 -21.11
C LEU A 46 13.11 -1.67 -20.36
N GLY A 47 12.92 -2.98 -20.23
CA GLY A 47 11.79 -3.56 -19.49
C GLY A 47 11.87 -3.32 -17.99
N GLN A 48 13.04 -3.45 -17.38
CA GLN A 48 13.26 -3.14 -15.96
C GLN A 48 13.07 -1.65 -15.69
N PHE A 49 13.62 -0.81 -16.56
CA PHE A 49 13.47 0.64 -16.47
C PHE A 49 11.98 1.05 -16.50
N LEU A 50 11.23 0.55 -17.49
CA LEU A 50 9.78 0.79 -17.57
C LEU A 50 9.01 0.25 -16.36
N ASN A 51 9.36 -0.95 -15.88
CA ASN A 51 8.69 -1.54 -14.73
C ASN A 51 8.84 -0.69 -13.46
N ASP A 52 10.05 -0.18 -13.22
CA ASP A 52 10.36 0.62 -12.04
C ASP A 52 9.72 2.03 -12.15
N ASP A 53 9.85 2.69 -13.29
CA ASP A 53 9.29 4.04 -13.52
C ASP A 53 7.76 4.03 -13.43
N VAL A 54 7.08 3.05 -14.05
CA VAL A 54 5.61 2.95 -14.00
C VAL A 54 5.15 2.66 -12.58
N ARG A 55 5.85 1.80 -11.84
CA ARG A 55 5.52 1.53 -10.43
C ARG A 55 5.66 2.78 -9.59
N GLN A 56 6.79 3.48 -9.69
CA GLN A 56 7.04 4.69 -8.93
C GLN A 56 6.04 5.80 -9.26
N LEU A 57 5.67 5.94 -10.54
CA LEU A 57 4.62 6.88 -10.97
C LEU A 57 3.28 6.57 -10.32
N LEU A 58 2.88 5.29 -10.27
CA LEU A 58 1.62 4.88 -9.67
C LEU A 58 1.64 5.04 -8.14
N GLU A 59 2.72 4.66 -7.47
CA GLU A 59 2.90 4.86 -6.03
C GLU A 59 2.84 6.35 -5.65
N ALA A 60 3.37 7.23 -6.52
CA ALA A 60 3.27 8.67 -6.32
C ALA A 60 1.86 9.24 -6.55
N GLN A 61 1.00 8.52 -7.27
CA GLN A 61 -0.40 8.91 -7.53
C GLN A 61 -1.41 8.23 -6.60
N GLU A 62 -1.02 7.17 -5.89
CA GLU A 62 -1.89 6.62 -4.87
C GLU A 62 -2.14 7.70 -3.81
N PRO A 63 -3.41 8.03 -3.53
CA PRO A 63 -3.71 8.89 -2.40
C PRO A 63 -3.09 8.22 -1.18
N ALA A 64 -2.34 8.98 -0.38
CA ALA A 64 -1.82 8.48 0.89
C ALA A 64 -2.97 7.77 1.60
N PRO A 65 -2.77 6.54 2.11
CA PRO A 65 -3.84 5.80 2.75
C PRO A 65 -4.49 6.73 3.76
N GLU A 66 -5.77 7.04 3.55
CA GLU A 66 -6.47 7.90 4.49
C GLU A 66 -6.26 7.28 5.87
N PRO A 67 -5.70 8.01 6.85
CA PRO A 67 -5.61 7.47 8.18
C PRO A 67 -7.04 7.09 8.54
N GLN A 68 -7.27 5.80 8.80
CA GLN A 68 -8.61 5.31 9.08
C GLN A 68 -9.10 6.15 10.25
N LEU A 69 -10.07 7.04 10.02
CA LEU A 69 -10.53 8.00 11.03
C LEU A 69 -10.91 7.28 12.34
N ALA A 70 -11.36 6.03 12.22
CA ALA A 70 -11.58 5.11 13.32
C ALA A 70 -10.33 4.82 14.17
N ASP A 71 -9.15 4.61 13.57
CA ASP A 71 -7.89 4.38 14.30
C ASP A 71 -7.45 5.63 15.04
N LEU A 72 -7.66 6.83 14.48
CA LEU A 72 -7.35 8.09 15.16
C LEU A 72 -8.32 8.36 16.31
N GLN A 73 -9.61 8.08 16.13
CA GLN A 73 -10.61 8.19 17.20
C GLN A 73 -10.32 7.21 18.34
N SER A 74 -9.98 5.96 18.01
CA SER A 74 -9.62 4.94 19.00
C SER A 74 -8.37 5.34 19.81
N GLN A 75 -7.38 5.96 19.16
CA GLN A 75 -6.19 6.48 19.83
C GLN A 75 -6.51 7.67 20.74
N ILE A 76 -7.38 8.60 20.30
CA ILE A 76 -7.82 9.73 21.13
C ILE A 76 -8.54 9.22 22.38
N GLU A 77 -9.44 8.25 22.23
CA GLU A 77 -10.21 7.70 23.34
C GLU A 77 -9.32 6.94 24.32
N TYR A 78 -8.35 6.17 23.83
CA TYR A 78 -7.33 5.52 24.67
C TYR A 78 -6.49 6.52 25.46
N LEU A 79 -6.04 7.61 24.82
CA LEU A 79 -5.29 8.67 25.48
C LEU A 79 -6.13 9.40 26.54
N GLN A 80 -7.41 9.65 26.27
CA GLN A 80 -8.33 10.23 27.25
C GLN A 80 -8.47 9.33 28.48
N GLN A 81 -8.67 8.03 28.30
CA GLN A 81 -8.78 7.08 29.41
C GLN A 81 -7.50 7.00 30.26
N LEU A 82 -6.32 7.08 29.64
CA LEU A 82 -5.05 7.13 30.38
C LEU A 82 -4.93 8.39 31.23
N VAL A 83 -5.27 9.56 30.66
CA VAL A 83 -5.24 10.84 31.39
C VAL A 83 -6.24 10.83 32.54
N GLU A 84 -7.45 10.33 32.32
CA GLU A 84 -8.50 10.20 33.36
C GLU A 84 -8.03 9.29 34.51
N ASN A 85 -7.42 8.14 34.20
CA ASN A 85 -6.87 7.23 35.20
C ASN A 85 -5.71 7.85 35.98
N LEU A 86 -4.82 8.58 35.31
CA LEU A 86 -3.73 9.29 35.97
C LEU A 86 -4.27 10.41 36.86
N ALA A 87 -5.29 11.15 36.42
CA ALA A 87 -5.96 12.18 37.21
C ALA A 87 -6.65 11.58 38.44
N ALA A 88 -7.30 10.43 38.29
CA ALA A 88 -7.92 9.70 39.41
C ALA A 88 -6.87 9.16 40.40
N MET A 89 -5.73 8.65 39.92
CA MET A 89 -4.61 8.23 40.77
C MET A 89 -3.96 9.40 41.52
N LEU A 90 -3.90 10.57 40.89
CA LEU A 90 -3.44 11.82 41.53
C LEU A 90 -4.54 12.47 42.40
N GLY A 91 -5.77 11.97 42.34
CA GLY A 91 -6.99 12.65 42.77
C GLY A 91 -7.61 12.23 44.11
N THR A 92 -7.09 11.27 44.89
CA THR A 92 -7.61 11.04 46.26
C THR A 92 -6.55 10.55 47.28
N PRO A 93 -6.59 10.97 48.57
CA PRO A 93 -7.23 12.15 49.17
C PRO A 93 -6.29 12.97 50.11
N ASN A 94 -6.39 14.31 50.13
CA ASN A 94 -5.98 15.06 51.33
C ASN A 94 -7.18 15.18 52.28
N SER A 95 -7.29 14.22 53.18
CA SER A 95 -8.21 14.24 54.32
C SER A 95 -7.81 15.35 55.29
N ALA A 96 -8.52 16.47 55.31
CA ALA A 96 -8.46 17.40 56.44
C ALA A 96 -9.46 16.93 57.51
N PRO A 97 -9.03 16.54 58.72
CA PRO A 97 -9.94 16.20 59.80
C PRO A 97 -10.67 17.47 60.28
N LYS A 98 -11.99 17.45 60.27
CA LYS A 98 -12.83 18.53 60.81
C LYS A 98 -12.67 18.55 62.34
N PRO A 99 -12.28 19.67 62.97
CA PRO A 99 -12.05 19.71 64.41
C PRO A 99 -13.38 19.56 65.19
N PRO A 100 -13.36 18.93 66.38
CA PRO A 100 -14.55 18.76 67.21
C PRO A 100 -14.98 20.11 67.78
N THR A 101 -16.23 20.49 67.50
CA THR A 101 -16.88 21.63 68.17
C THR A 101 -17.44 21.18 69.52
N SER A 102 -16.82 21.66 70.60
CA SER A 102 -17.40 21.75 71.95
C SER A 102 -18.56 22.72 72.01
#